data_AF-A0A9W9CI01-F1
#
_entry.id   AF-A0A9W9CI01-F1
#
_cell.length_a   1.000
_cell.length_b   1.000
_cell.length_c   1.000
_cell.angle_alpha   90.00
_cell.angle_beta   90.00
_cell.angle_gamma   90.00
#
_symmetry.space_group_name_H-M   'P 1'
#
loop_
_entity.id
_entity.type
_entity.pdbx_description
1 polymer ?
#
loop_
_entity_poly.entity_id
_entity_poly.type
_entity_poly.pdbx_seq_one_letter_code
_entity_poly.pdbx_strand_id
1 'polypeptide(L)'
;MHFSSLFIAASASLLSIASAGQVNFYSDTNCQNYIGSSFPGSFQTTGGPAGSFSALWVTKDQDACSRTCGPLIICGDSNCSKRKATGIGGCVSFNTGVWARNGCGSDMCGNA
;
A
#
# COMPACT_ATOMS: atom_id res chain seq x y z
N MET A 1 -38.38 10.41 -14.55
CA MET A 1 -37.38 11.05 -15.44
C MET A 1 -36.68 12.08 -14.58
N HIS A 2 -35.39 12.03 -14.26
CA HIS A 2 -34.21 11.92 -15.12
C HIS A 2 -33.03 11.49 -14.22
N PHE A 3 -32.21 10.56 -14.70
CA PHE A 3 -30.94 10.15 -14.08
C PHE A 3 -29.95 11.32 -14.09
N SER A 4 -29.16 11.51 -13.03
CA SER A 4 -28.06 12.48 -13.03
C SER A 4 -26.74 11.83 -12.64
N SER A 5 -25.84 11.89 -13.61
CA SER A 5 -24.40 12.05 -13.47
C SER A 5 -23.57 10.79 -13.22
N LEU A 6 -23.16 10.20 -14.34
CA LEU A 6 -21.94 9.42 -14.51
C LEU A 6 -20.73 10.21 -13.99
N PHE A 7 -20.03 9.67 -12.99
CA PHE A 7 -18.65 10.04 -12.70
C PHE A 7 -17.73 9.05 -13.43
N ILE A 8 -17.09 9.51 -14.51
CA ILE A 8 -16.02 8.78 -15.17
C ILE A 8 -14.71 9.12 -14.45
N ALA A 9 -14.15 8.18 -13.69
CA ALA A 9 -12.79 8.27 -13.19
C ALA A 9 -11.89 7.40 -14.09
N ALA A 10 -11.28 8.03 -15.09
CA ALA A 10 -10.22 7.40 -15.89
C ALA A 10 -8.86 7.72 -15.23
N SER A 11 -8.34 6.79 -14.44
CA SER A 11 -6.96 6.85 -13.93
C SER A 11 -6.02 6.17 -14.93
N ALA A 12 -5.32 6.96 -15.73
CA ALA A 12 -4.20 6.51 -16.54
C ALA A 12 -2.94 6.43 -15.66
N SER A 13 -2.48 5.21 -15.38
CA SER A 13 -1.21 4.96 -14.70
C SER A 13 -0.21 4.45 -15.73
N LEU A 14 0.71 5.32 -16.17
CA LEU A 14 1.90 4.96 -16.93
C LEU A 14 2.81 4.09 -16.05
N LEU A 15 2.84 2.79 -16.29
CA LEU A 15 3.70 1.86 -15.56
C LEU A 15 5.13 1.90 -16.11
N SER A 16 5.98 2.70 -15.48
CA SER A 16 7.43 2.49 -15.49
C SER A 16 7.72 1.16 -14.81
N ILE A 17 8.21 0.18 -15.57
CA ILE A 17 8.63 -1.14 -15.09
C ILE A 17 10.02 -0.99 -14.45
N ALA A 18 10.09 -0.34 -13.30
CA ALA A 18 11.15 -0.55 -12.33
C ALA A 18 10.66 -1.66 -11.38
N SER A 19 11.56 -2.51 -10.88
CA SER A 19 11.19 -3.56 -9.93
C SER A 19 10.34 -2.95 -8.79
N ALA A 20 9.13 -3.45 -8.63
CA ALA A 20 8.16 -2.91 -7.69
C ALA A 20 7.31 -4.06 -7.15
N GLY A 21 7.35 -4.29 -5.84
CA GLY A 21 6.47 -5.21 -5.16
C GLY A 21 5.02 -4.82 -5.36
N GLN A 22 4.12 -5.80 -5.37
CA GLN A 22 2.69 -5.56 -5.49
C GLN A 22 2.04 -5.46 -4.11
N VAL A 23 1.23 -4.43 -3.93
CA VAL A 23 0.33 -4.28 -2.78
C VAL A 23 -1.12 -4.21 -3.26
N ASN A 24 -2.02 -4.87 -2.55
CA ASN A 24 -3.46 -4.79 -2.74
C ASN A 24 -4.09 -3.94 -1.63
N PHE A 25 -5.14 -3.20 -1.98
CA PHE A 25 -5.90 -2.33 -1.10
C PHE A 25 -7.36 -2.75 -1.04
N TYR A 26 -7.97 -2.52 0.12
CA TYR A 26 -9.31 -3.00 0.45
C TYR A 26 -10.10 -1.91 1.16
N SER A 27 -11.42 -1.91 0.95
CA SER A 27 -12.35 -0.95 1.56
C SER A 27 -12.83 -1.35 2.96
N ASP A 28 -12.40 -2.51 3.46
CA ASP A 28 -12.63 -2.98 4.83
C ASP A 28 -11.31 -3.03 5.62
N THR A 29 -11.38 -3.44 6.88
CA THR A 29 -10.21 -3.51 7.77
C THR A 29 -9.56 -4.90 7.84
N ASN A 30 -10.12 -5.90 7.16
CA ASN A 30 -9.75 -7.32 7.22
C ASN A 30 -9.30 -7.88 5.85
N CYS A 31 -9.03 -7.00 4.89
CA CYS A 31 -8.57 -7.32 3.53
C CYS A 31 -9.48 -8.31 2.78
N GLN A 32 -10.79 -8.10 2.80
CA GLN A 32 -11.76 -8.95 2.10
C GLN A 32 -12.35 -8.30 0.84
N ASN A 33 -12.61 -6.99 0.89
CA ASN A 33 -13.25 -6.20 -0.15
C ASN A 33 -12.21 -5.46 -0.99
N TYR A 34 -11.62 -6.14 -1.96
CA TYR A 34 -10.58 -5.58 -2.84
C TYR A 34 -11.11 -4.38 -3.63
N ILE A 35 -10.33 -3.30 -3.68
CA ILE A 35 -10.68 -2.09 -4.44
C ILE A 35 -9.55 -1.57 -5.34
N GLY A 36 -8.37 -2.18 -5.30
CA GLY A 36 -7.29 -1.83 -6.20
C GLY A 36 -5.93 -2.33 -5.75
N SER A 37 -4.93 -2.11 -6.59
CA SER A 37 -3.55 -2.48 -6.34
C SER A 37 -2.60 -1.36 -6.73
N SER A 38 -1.38 -1.43 -6.24
CA SER A 38 -0.30 -0.57 -6.68
C SER A 38 1.01 -1.32 -6.70
N PHE A 39 1.96 -0.76 -7.44
CA PHE A 39 3.30 -1.27 -7.62
C PHE A 39 4.29 -0.19 -7.17
N PRO A 40 4.39 0.07 -5.85
CA PRO A 40 5.34 1.04 -5.31
C PRO A 40 6.78 0.69 -5.68
N GLY A 41 7.47 1.64 -6.30
CA GLY A 41 8.91 1.55 -6.53
C GLY A 41 9.70 1.64 -5.23
N SER A 42 11.00 1.34 -5.30
CA SER A 42 11.89 1.36 -4.14
C SER A 42 11.87 2.72 -3.41
N PHE A 43 11.70 2.67 -2.10
CA PHE A 43 11.57 3.77 -1.13
C PHE A 43 10.40 4.73 -1.36
N GLN A 44 9.51 4.44 -2.31
CA GLN A 44 8.33 5.24 -2.60
C GLN A 44 7.17 4.84 -1.70
N THR A 45 6.49 5.86 -1.16
CA THR A 45 5.23 5.72 -0.43
C THR A 45 4.08 5.97 -1.41
N THR A 46 3.27 4.95 -1.66
CA THR A 46 2.16 5.00 -2.63
C THR A 46 0.84 4.76 -1.92
N GLY A 47 -0.11 5.67 -2.14
CA GLY A 47 -1.45 5.56 -1.57
C GLY A 47 -2.34 4.59 -2.33
N GLY A 48 -3.24 3.94 -1.61
CA GLY A 48 -4.33 3.18 -2.23
C GLY A 48 -5.40 4.10 -2.84
N PRO A 49 -6.35 3.51 -3.58
CA PRO A 49 -7.56 4.21 -4.02
C PRO A 49 -8.28 4.89 -2.85
N ALA A 50 -9.02 5.96 -3.12
CA ALA A 50 -9.85 6.61 -2.11
C ALA A 50 -10.84 5.60 -1.49
N GLY A 51 -10.95 5.60 -0.16
CA GLY A 51 -11.76 4.63 0.59
C GLY A 51 -11.02 3.34 0.97
N SER A 52 -9.71 3.26 0.76
CA SER A 52 -8.89 2.15 1.27
C SER A 52 -8.68 2.25 2.77
N PHE A 53 -8.98 1.19 3.51
CA PHE A 53 -8.77 1.09 4.97
C PHE A 53 -7.81 -0.03 5.36
N SER A 54 -7.55 -0.99 4.46
CA SER A 54 -6.51 -1.99 4.67
C SER A 54 -5.71 -2.27 3.41
N ALA A 55 -4.50 -2.77 3.61
CA ALA A 55 -3.60 -3.17 2.54
C ALA A 55 -2.89 -4.49 2.89
N LEU A 56 -2.43 -5.17 1.86
CA LEU A 56 -1.70 -6.44 1.95
C LEU A 56 -0.69 -6.53 0.82
N TRP A 57 0.55 -6.83 1.17
CA TRP A 57 1.59 -7.10 0.18
C TRP A 57 1.41 -8.49 -0.41
N VAL A 58 1.37 -8.57 -1.74
CA VAL A 58 1.21 -9.82 -2.51
C VAL A 58 2.56 -10.35 -2.98
N THR A 59 3.41 -9.45 -3.45
CA THR A 59 4.77 -9.79 -3.89
C THR A 59 5.76 -8.76 -3.36
N LYS A 60 7.00 -9.19 -3.24
CA LYS A 60 8.15 -8.31 -2.95
C LYS A 60 9.15 -8.46 -4.08
N ASP A 61 9.82 -7.38 -4.42
CA ASP A 61 10.96 -7.36 -5.33
C ASP A 61 12.29 -7.11 -4.61
N GLN A 62 12.25 -6.80 -3.31
CA GLN A 62 13.42 -6.62 -2.46
C GLN A 62 13.66 -7.85 -1.57
N ASP A 63 14.81 -8.50 -1.75
CA ASP A 63 15.11 -9.77 -1.07
C ASP A 63 15.64 -9.61 0.35
N ALA A 64 16.41 -8.56 0.66
CA ALA A 64 17.13 -8.51 1.91
C ALA A 64 17.34 -7.09 2.43
N CYS A 65 16.44 -6.65 3.32
CA CYS A 65 16.93 -5.86 4.43
C CYS A 65 17.57 -6.82 5.43
N SER A 66 18.75 -7.36 5.14
CA SER A 66 19.44 -8.35 6.00
C SER A 66 19.74 -7.84 7.42
N ARG A 67 19.51 -6.54 7.68
CA ARG A 67 19.65 -5.87 8.98
C ARG A 67 18.39 -5.14 9.46
N THR A 68 17.22 -5.33 8.84
CA THR A 68 15.96 -4.73 9.32
C THR A 68 14.83 -5.77 9.37
N CYS A 69 13.72 -5.44 10.04
CA CYS A 69 12.59 -6.33 10.27
C CYS A 69 11.72 -6.65 9.01
N GLY A 70 12.30 -6.56 7.81
CA GLY A 70 11.64 -6.81 6.52
C GLY A 70 11.41 -5.54 5.69
N PRO A 71 11.24 -5.67 4.35
CA PRO A 71 11.11 -4.52 3.42
C PRO A 71 9.68 -3.97 3.27
N LEU A 72 8.68 -4.62 3.88
CA LEU A 72 7.27 -4.38 3.58
C LEU A 72 6.60 -3.58 4.68
N ILE A 73 6.31 -2.32 4.38
CA ILE A 73 5.69 -1.37 5.31
C ILE A 73 4.33 -0.95 4.76
N ILE A 74 3.33 -0.92 5.64
CA ILE A 74 2.03 -0.29 5.38
C ILE A 74 1.88 0.89 6.32
N CYS A 75 1.50 2.03 5.76
CA CYS A 75 1.42 3.30 6.45
C CYS A 75 -0.04 3.79 6.56
N GLY A 76 -0.35 4.49 7.64
CA GLY A 76 -1.64 5.15 7.88
C GLY A 76 -1.67 6.62 7.45
N ASP A 77 -0.60 7.15 6.87
CA ASP A 77 -0.50 8.48 6.29
C ASP A 77 0.53 8.52 5.16
N SER A 78 0.46 9.56 4.31
CA SER A 78 1.34 9.73 3.15
C SER A 78 2.81 9.98 3.49
N ASN A 79 3.11 10.47 4.70
CA ASN A 79 4.48 10.65 5.19
C ASN A 79 5.04 9.38 5.84
N CYS A 80 4.23 8.32 5.94
CA CYS A 80 4.54 7.10 6.66
C CYS A 80 4.99 7.32 8.11
N SER A 81 4.38 8.29 8.80
CA SER A 81 4.65 8.55 10.22
C SER A 81 3.94 7.55 11.13
N LYS A 82 2.75 7.10 10.75
CA LYS A 82 1.99 5.98 11.33
C LYS A 82 2.19 4.77 10.46
N ARG A 83 2.73 3.68 11.00
CA ARG A 83 3.14 2.56 10.15
C ARG A 83 3.21 1.24 10.89
N LYS A 84 3.04 0.16 10.14
CA LYS A 84 3.20 -1.20 10.59
C LYS A 84 4.07 -1.99 9.60
N ALA A 85 5.08 -2.66 10.13
CA ALA A 85 5.84 -3.63 9.37
C ALA A 85 5.03 -4.92 9.21
N THR A 86 5.06 -5.53 8.02
CA THR A 86 4.30 -6.75 7.72
C THR A 86 5.08 -7.69 6.81
N GLY A 87 4.56 -8.90 6.61
CA GLY A 87 5.02 -9.83 5.59
C GLY A 87 4.10 -9.86 4.38
N ILE A 88 4.49 -10.62 3.36
CA ILE A 88 3.58 -11.00 2.27
C ILE A 88 2.37 -11.72 2.88
N GLY A 89 1.16 -11.37 2.43
CA GLY A 89 -0.09 -11.95 2.93
C GLY A 89 -0.55 -11.38 4.27
N GLY A 90 0.22 -10.51 4.93
CA GLY A 90 -0.19 -9.88 6.18
C GLY A 90 -1.10 -8.67 5.94
N CYS A 91 -2.37 -8.79 6.36
CA CYS A 91 -3.32 -7.69 6.29
C CYS A 91 -3.05 -6.63 7.35
N VAL A 92 -2.98 -5.38 6.95
CA VAL A 92 -2.80 -4.23 7.85
C VAL A 92 -3.85 -3.17 7.56
N SER A 93 -4.47 -2.64 8.61
CA SER A 93 -5.49 -1.61 8.51
C SER A 93 -5.19 -0.36 9.32
N PHE A 94 -5.71 0.77 8.82
CA PHE A 94 -5.70 2.10 9.42
C PHE A 94 -7.02 2.82 9.10
N ASN A 95 -7.54 3.58 10.07
CA ASN A 95 -8.80 4.33 9.91
C ASN A 95 -8.63 5.66 9.16
N THR A 96 -7.40 6.04 8.81
CA THR A 96 -7.04 7.34 8.19
C THR A 96 -6.72 7.24 6.70
N GLY A 97 -6.97 6.08 6.10
CA GLY A 97 -6.43 5.72 4.79
C GLY A 97 -5.20 4.82 4.91
N VAL A 98 -4.82 4.16 3.81
CA VAL A 98 -3.65 3.30 3.76
C VAL A 98 -2.74 3.62 2.58
N TRP A 99 -1.44 3.58 2.86
CA TRP A 99 -0.35 3.71 1.90
C TRP A 99 0.59 2.53 2.07
N ALA A 100 1.36 2.22 1.05
CA ALA A 100 2.37 1.18 1.07
C ALA A 100 3.72 1.79 0.74
N ARG A 101 4.77 1.36 1.45
CA ARG A 101 6.13 1.78 1.17
C ARG A 101 7.02 0.57 0.92
N ASN A 102 7.61 0.52 -0.27
CA ASN A 102 8.52 -0.56 -0.66
C ASN A 102 9.96 -0.19 -0.27
N GLY A 103 10.42 -0.48 0.94
CA GLY A 103 11.82 -0.22 1.27
C GLY A 103 12.20 -0.31 2.74
N CYS A 104 13.51 -0.46 2.96
CA CYS A 104 14.13 -0.59 4.27
C CYS A 104 14.46 0.79 4.87
N GLY A 105 13.68 1.31 5.82
CA GLY A 105 14.21 2.32 6.73
C GLY A 105 14.92 1.64 7.89
N SER A 106 16.14 2.03 8.25
CA SER A 106 16.82 1.54 9.46
C SER A 106 16.03 1.85 10.73
N ASP A 107 15.24 2.92 10.71
CA ASP A 107 14.26 3.33 11.71
C ASP A 107 12.92 2.57 11.60
N MET A 108 12.71 1.80 10.54
CA MET A 108 11.39 1.24 10.21
C MET A 108 11.08 -0.15 10.79
N CYS A 109 11.94 -0.62 11.68
CA CYS A 109 11.81 -1.89 12.37
C CYS A 109 10.67 -1.95 13.41
N GLY A 110 10.15 -0.80 13.85
CA GLY A 110 9.06 -0.70 14.81
C GLY A 110 7.76 -0.21 14.19
N ASN A 111 6.62 -0.60 14.79
CA ASN A 111 5.34 0.04 14.53
C ASN A 111 5.34 1.44 15.16
N ALA A 112 4.74 2.43 14.50
CA ALA A 112 4.60 3.80 14.97
C ALA A 112 3.14 4.26 14.89
#